data_AF-T2JSE8-F1
#
_entry.id   AF-T2JSE8-F1
#
_cell.length_a   1.000
_cell.length_b   1.000
_cell.length_c   1.000
_cell.angle_alpha   90.00
_cell.angle_beta   90.00
_cell.angle_gamma   90.00
#
_symmetry.space_group_name_H-M   'P 1'
#
loop_
_entity.id
_entity.type
_entity.pdbx_description
1 polymer ?
#
loop_
_entity_poly.entity_id
_entity_poly.type
_entity_poly.pdbx_seq_one_letter_code
_entity_poly.pdbx_strand_id
1 'polypeptide(L)'
;MSNFPSQANQLLNIENNFALILTATICVDNLPRVYPADKSVREQQYLNTLNCYLHNHPRLKKIIFIENSGSSLNALEQATQNNPYQKQVEFISLNNNLSYGFKGKGFGECLLIQEGLKQSNIIESVTHFGKLTGRIYLENITQILETCPDNFDCICDYKDQGYILKNTLAKKRDLLLFVIPDLLHLAGNSIVSTLSLYT
;
A
#
# COMPACT_ATOMS: atom_id res chain seq x y z
N MET A 1 10.67 -33.47 25.29
CA MET A 1 9.36 -33.14 24.68
C MET A 1 9.21 -31.64 24.72
N SER A 2 9.60 -30.95 23.64
CA SER A 2 9.37 -29.50 23.49
C SER A 2 7.96 -29.33 22.94
N ASN A 3 7.04 -28.91 23.79
CA ASN A 3 5.69 -28.50 23.38
C ASN A 3 5.82 -27.22 22.56
N PHE A 4 5.91 -27.35 21.23
CA PHE A 4 5.52 -26.26 20.35
C PHE A 4 4.02 -26.06 20.57
N PRO A 5 3.56 -24.87 21.00
CA PRO A 5 2.14 -24.60 21.04
C PRO A 5 1.62 -24.76 19.62
N SER A 6 0.59 -25.59 19.44
CA SER A 6 -0.16 -25.64 18.20
C SER A 6 -0.75 -24.26 17.97
N GLN A 7 -0.07 -23.40 17.22
CA GLN A 7 -0.62 -22.14 16.76
C GLN A 7 -1.78 -22.50 15.83
N ALA A 8 -3.00 -22.51 16.37
CA ALA A 8 -4.16 -22.34 15.53
C ALA A 8 -3.91 -21.07 14.71
N ASN A 9 -3.92 -21.16 13.37
CA ASN A 9 -3.71 -20.01 12.51
C ASN A 9 -4.78 -18.97 12.82
N GLN A 10 -4.43 -17.98 13.65
CA GLN A 10 -5.28 -16.84 13.92
C GLN A 10 -5.42 -16.05 12.61
N LEU A 11 -6.63 -15.56 12.32
CA LEU A 11 -6.88 -14.72 11.15
C LEU A 11 -6.55 -13.27 11.47
N LEU A 12 -6.11 -12.55 10.45
CA LEU A 12 -5.77 -11.12 10.56
C LEU A 12 -6.98 -10.30 11.05
N ASN A 13 -6.79 -9.53 12.13
CA ASN A 13 -7.79 -8.55 12.55
C ASN A 13 -7.69 -7.27 11.71
N ILE A 14 -8.43 -7.24 10.60
CA ILE A 14 -8.33 -6.18 9.58
C ILE A 14 -8.80 -4.80 10.08
N GLU A 15 -9.65 -4.75 11.11
CA GLU A 15 -10.19 -3.49 11.63
C GLU A 15 -9.17 -2.79 12.53
N ASN A 16 -8.49 -3.58 13.36
CA ASN A 16 -7.60 -3.05 14.38
C ASN A 16 -6.13 -3.06 13.94
N ASN A 17 -5.70 -4.11 13.23
CA ASN A 17 -4.28 -4.40 13.03
C ASN A 17 -3.79 -4.13 11.61
N PHE A 18 -4.65 -3.64 10.71
CA PHE A 18 -4.31 -3.46 9.30
C PHE A 18 -4.55 -2.02 8.81
N ALA A 19 -3.63 -1.51 7.99
CA ALA A 19 -3.80 -0.29 7.20
C ALA A 19 -3.63 -0.54 5.70
N LEU A 20 -4.46 0.11 4.88
CA LEU A 20 -4.29 0.14 3.44
C LEU A 20 -3.50 1.38 3.01
N ILE A 21 -2.35 1.18 2.38
CA ILE A 21 -1.57 2.23 1.75
C ILE A 21 -1.99 2.37 0.29
N LEU A 22 -2.41 3.58 -0.08
CA LEU A 22 -2.68 3.99 -1.45
C LEU A 22 -1.59 4.96 -1.91
N THR A 23 -0.75 4.54 -2.85
CA THR A 23 0.30 5.40 -3.40
C THR A 23 -0.19 6.18 -4.62
N ALA A 24 0.23 7.44 -4.71
CA ALA A 24 -0.19 8.36 -5.74
C ALA A 24 0.96 9.22 -6.28
N THR A 25 0.79 9.66 -7.52
CA THR A 25 1.61 10.70 -8.15
C THR A 25 0.66 11.42 -9.08
N ILE A 26 0.09 12.54 -8.64
CA ILE A 26 -0.98 13.24 -9.38
C ILE A 26 -0.40 14.00 -10.58
N CYS A 27 0.67 14.76 -10.37
CA CYS A 27 1.38 15.47 -11.42
C CYS A 27 2.60 14.66 -11.90
N VAL A 28 2.69 14.43 -13.21
CA VAL A 28 3.73 13.58 -13.84
C VAL A 28 4.43 14.27 -15.01
N ASP A 29 4.37 15.60 -15.07
CA ASP A 29 4.78 16.44 -16.22
C ASP A 29 6.23 16.20 -16.69
N ASN A 30 7.08 15.68 -15.81
CA ASN A 30 8.50 15.39 -16.08
C ASN A 30 8.82 13.88 -16.21
N LEU A 31 7.83 13.00 -16.30
CA LEU A 31 8.03 11.55 -16.35
C LEU A 31 7.67 10.98 -17.73
N PRO A 32 8.65 10.44 -18.49
CA PRO A 32 8.38 9.88 -19.81
C PRO A 32 7.57 8.58 -19.70
N ARG A 33 6.69 8.34 -20.68
CA ARG A 33 5.92 7.09 -20.85
C ARG A 33 5.03 6.74 -19.64
N VAL A 34 4.46 7.75 -18.99
CA VAL A 34 3.45 7.57 -17.93
C VAL A 34 2.05 7.75 -18.53
N TYR A 35 1.15 6.84 -18.19
CA TYR A 35 -0.25 6.90 -18.59
C TYR A 35 -1.21 6.68 -17.40
N PRO A 36 -2.33 7.43 -17.33
CA PRO A 36 -2.55 8.70 -18.02
C PRO A 36 -1.54 9.76 -17.55
N ALA A 37 -1.17 10.66 -18.46
CA ALA A 37 -0.29 11.81 -18.16
C ALA A 37 -1.08 13.00 -17.63
N ASP A 38 -2.36 13.12 -18.04
CA ASP A 38 -3.23 14.20 -17.62
C ASP A 38 -3.49 14.18 -16.11
N LYS A 39 -3.15 15.30 -15.45
CA LYS A 39 -3.28 15.48 -14.00
C LYS A 39 -4.73 15.28 -13.52
N SER A 40 -5.70 15.86 -14.21
CA SER A 40 -7.11 15.81 -13.81
C SER A 40 -7.68 14.39 -13.91
N VAL A 41 -7.30 13.65 -14.95
CA VAL A 41 -7.68 12.24 -15.12
C VAL A 41 -7.08 11.40 -14.01
N ARG A 42 -5.82 11.63 -13.63
CA ARG A 42 -5.18 10.90 -12.53
C ARG A 42 -5.84 11.19 -11.19
N GLU A 43 -6.07 12.46 -10.88
CA GLU A 43 -6.76 12.88 -9.66
C GLU A 43 -8.15 12.21 -9.56
N GLN A 44 -8.92 12.22 -10.65
CA GLN A 44 -10.22 11.54 -10.68
C GLN A 44 -10.10 10.02 -10.45
N GLN A 45 -9.07 9.36 -10.99
CA GLN A 45 -8.83 7.93 -10.75
C GLN A 45 -8.53 7.64 -9.27
N TYR A 46 -7.71 8.48 -8.63
CA TYR A 46 -7.42 8.37 -7.20
C TYR A 46 -8.68 8.61 -6.36
N LEU A 47 -9.45 9.64 -6.69
CA LEU A 47 -10.70 9.97 -6.03
C LEU A 47 -11.73 8.83 -6.13
N ASN A 48 -11.89 8.25 -7.32
CA ASN A 48 -12.78 7.10 -7.54
C ASN A 48 -12.37 5.91 -6.68
N THR A 49 -11.07 5.59 -6.66
CA THR A 49 -10.53 4.47 -5.88
C THR A 49 -10.72 4.69 -4.37
N LEU A 50 -10.40 5.89 -3.87
CA LEU A 50 -10.62 6.26 -2.48
C LEU A 50 -12.11 6.15 -2.10
N ASN A 51 -13.01 6.68 -2.93
CA ASN A 51 -14.45 6.60 -2.72
C ASN A 51 -14.93 5.14 -2.63
N CYS A 52 -14.45 4.25 -3.50
CA CYS A 52 -14.76 2.83 -3.41
C CYS A 52 -14.35 2.25 -2.06
N TYR A 53 -13.14 2.55 -1.57
CA TYR A 53 -12.72 2.09 -0.24
C TYR A 53 -13.53 2.71 0.89
N LEU A 54 -13.88 4.00 0.81
CA LEU A 54 -14.72 4.68 1.81
C LEU A 54 -16.12 4.08 1.92
N HIS A 55 -16.71 3.60 0.82
CA HIS A 55 -18.13 3.21 0.78
C HIS A 55 -18.39 1.70 0.68
N ASN A 56 -17.45 0.90 0.16
CA ASN A 56 -17.74 -0.50 -0.16
C ASN A 56 -17.07 -1.50 0.79
N HIS A 57 -16.10 -1.04 1.61
CA HIS A 57 -15.33 -1.90 2.50
C HIS A 57 -15.51 -1.49 3.98
N PRO A 58 -16.61 -1.89 4.64
CA PRO A 58 -16.94 -1.41 5.99
C PRO A 58 -15.93 -1.80 7.07
N ARG A 59 -15.26 -2.95 6.91
CA ARG A 59 -14.29 -3.49 7.88
C ARG A 59 -12.87 -2.95 7.70
N LEU A 60 -12.53 -2.37 6.55
CA LEU A 60 -11.26 -1.70 6.37
C LEU A 60 -11.31 -0.36 7.12
N LYS A 61 -10.60 -0.19 8.24
CA LYS A 61 -10.76 1.02 9.08
C LYS A 61 -9.70 2.09 8.90
N LYS A 62 -8.55 1.75 8.33
CA LYS A 62 -7.37 2.63 8.28
C LYS A 62 -6.82 2.70 6.86
N ILE A 63 -6.69 3.92 6.34
CA ILE A 63 -6.16 4.20 5.00
C ILE A 63 -5.06 5.26 5.13
N ILE A 64 -3.91 5.01 4.51
CA ILE A 64 -2.81 5.97 4.38
C ILE A 64 -2.69 6.30 2.90
N PHE A 65 -2.93 7.54 2.52
CA PHE A 65 -2.81 8.01 1.14
C PHE A 65 -1.52 8.82 0.99
N ILE A 66 -0.58 8.33 0.19
CA ILE A 66 0.74 8.93 0.03
C ILE A 66 0.89 9.44 -1.40
N GLU A 67 0.97 10.75 -1.57
CA GLU A 67 1.14 11.43 -2.85
C GLU A 67 2.59 11.87 -3.02
N ASN A 68 3.15 11.77 -4.23
CA ASN A 68 4.58 11.97 -4.49
C ASN A 68 4.95 13.29 -5.20
N SER A 69 3.97 14.00 -5.77
CA SER A 69 4.20 15.14 -6.65
C SER A 69 4.08 16.51 -6.00
N GLY A 70 3.79 16.57 -4.70
CA GLY A 70 3.47 17.80 -3.99
C GLY A 70 2.14 18.41 -4.42
N SER A 71 1.27 17.62 -5.06
CA SER A 71 -0.06 18.10 -5.46
C SER A 71 -0.94 18.30 -4.23
N SER A 72 -1.85 19.27 -4.32
CA SER A 72 -2.90 19.45 -3.32
C SER A 72 -3.78 18.21 -3.24
N LEU A 73 -4.16 17.83 -2.02
CA LEU A 73 -5.03 16.69 -1.73
C LEU A 73 -6.45 17.10 -1.34
N ASN A 74 -6.79 18.39 -1.48
CA ASN A 74 -8.05 18.95 -0.99
C ASN A 74 -9.29 18.21 -1.52
N ALA A 75 -9.30 17.82 -2.79
CA ALA A 75 -10.42 17.07 -3.38
C ALA A 75 -10.59 15.68 -2.74
N LEU A 76 -9.48 15.01 -2.41
CA LEU A 76 -9.50 13.71 -1.74
C LEU A 76 -9.88 13.87 -0.26
N GLU A 77 -9.39 14.90 0.41
CA GLU A 77 -9.75 15.22 1.79
C GLU A 77 -11.25 15.54 1.91
N GLN A 78 -11.80 16.32 0.98
CA GLN A 78 -13.23 16.61 0.91
C GLN A 78 -14.07 15.34 0.73
N ALA A 79 -13.58 14.36 -0.04
CA ALA A 79 -14.27 13.08 -0.21
C ALA A 79 -14.45 12.32 1.12
N THR A 80 -13.51 12.49 2.07
CA THR A 80 -13.60 11.86 3.39
C THR A 80 -14.69 12.44 4.29
N GLN A 81 -15.28 13.58 3.94
CA GLN A 81 -16.45 14.11 4.64
C GLN A 81 -17.68 13.20 4.45
N ASN A 82 -17.73 12.47 3.33
CA ASN A 82 -18.72 11.43 3.09
C ASN A 82 -18.11 10.04 3.34
N ASN A 83 -17.86 9.73 4.61
CA ASN A 83 -17.22 8.49 5.06
C ASN A 83 -18.16 7.74 6.02
N PRO A 84 -19.10 6.93 5.51
CA PRO A 84 -20.19 6.34 6.30
C PRO A 84 -19.72 5.38 7.38
N TYR A 85 -18.49 4.86 7.28
CA TYR A 85 -17.92 3.90 8.23
C TYR A 85 -16.85 4.50 9.14
N GLN A 86 -16.71 5.82 9.13
CA GLN A 86 -15.79 6.59 9.99
C GLN A 86 -14.35 6.04 9.93
N LYS A 87 -13.90 5.69 8.73
CA LYS A 87 -12.51 5.24 8.50
C LYS A 87 -11.54 6.35 8.85
N GLN A 88 -10.43 6.00 9.49
CA GLN A 88 -9.29 6.91 9.65
C GLN A 88 -8.56 6.97 8.30
N VAL A 89 -8.43 8.19 7.77
CA VAL A 89 -7.69 8.44 6.53
C VAL A 89 -6.61 9.47 6.83
N GLU A 90 -5.36 9.10 6.60
CA GLU A 90 -4.21 9.98 6.72
C GLU A 90 -3.71 10.33 5.32
N PHE A 91 -3.48 11.62 5.08
CA PHE A 91 -2.99 12.14 3.81
C PHE A 91 -1.58 12.67 3.98
N ILE A 92 -0.66 12.20 3.13
CA ILE A 92 0.74 12.58 3.16
C ILE A 92 1.11 13.02 1.75
N SER A 93 1.43 14.31 1.59
CA SER A 93 1.89 14.86 0.31
C SER A 93 3.39 15.08 0.38
N LEU A 94 4.13 14.24 -0.33
CA LEU A 94 5.57 14.37 -0.52
C LEU A 94 5.82 15.14 -1.82
N ASN A 95 6.91 15.88 -1.86
CA ASN A 95 7.40 16.52 -3.09
C ASN A 95 8.75 15.91 -3.49
N ASN A 96 8.75 14.61 -3.72
CA ASN A 96 9.95 13.82 -4.04
C ASN A 96 10.07 13.54 -5.55
N ASN A 97 9.32 14.29 -6.37
CA ASN A 97 9.47 14.32 -7.81
C ASN A 97 10.93 14.71 -8.14
N LEU A 98 11.79 13.73 -8.45
CA LEU A 98 12.75 13.73 -9.59
C LEU A 98 14.10 13.04 -9.37
N SER A 99 14.49 12.60 -8.18
CA SER A 99 15.93 12.30 -8.00
C SER A 99 16.40 10.90 -8.47
N TYR A 100 15.51 9.99 -8.87
CA TYR A 100 15.87 8.56 -9.02
C TYR A 100 15.34 7.84 -10.25
N GLY A 101 14.91 8.55 -11.31
CA GLY A 101 14.40 7.92 -12.53
C GLY A 101 15.34 6.87 -13.15
N PHE A 102 16.65 7.00 -12.92
CA PHE A 102 17.68 6.05 -13.34
C PHE A 102 17.73 4.74 -12.52
N LYS A 103 17.15 4.69 -11.32
CA LYS A 103 17.11 3.49 -10.45
C LYS A 103 15.87 2.62 -10.68
N GLY A 104 15.02 2.99 -11.64
CA GLY A 104 13.82 2.24 -12.00
C GLY A 104 12.60 2.54 -11.11
N LYS A 105 11.42 2.11 -11.59
CA LYS A 105 10.12 2.42 -10.96
C LYS A 105 9.97 1.79 -9.57
N GLY A 106 10.49 0.58 -9.38
CA GLY A 106 10.41 -0.12 -8.09
C GLY A 106 11.14 0.63 -6.97
N PHE A 107 12.31 1.19 -7.26
CA PHE A 107 13.05 2.02 -6.29
C PHE A 107 12.25 3.25 -5.86
N GLY A 108 11.66 3.96 -6.83
CA GLY A 108 10.81 5.12 -6.55
C GLY A 108 9.62 4.77 -5.67
N GLU A 109 8.98 3.63 -5.91
CA GLU A 109 7.86 3.15 -5.11
C GLU A 109 8.25 2.81 -3.68
N CYS A 110 9.35 2.07 -3.48
CA CYS A 110 9.86 1.74 -2.15
C CYS A 110 10.20 3.00 -1.36
N LEU A 111 10.84 3.99 -1.99
CA LEU A 111 11.18 5.24 -1.34
C LEU A 111 9.93 6.06 -0.97
N LEU A 112 8.94 6.13 -1.87
CA LEU A 112 7.66 6.80 -1.59
C LEU A 112 6.98 6.20 -0.35
N ILE A 113 6.91 4.87 -0.27
CA ILE A 113 6.33 4.18 0.89
C ILE A 113 7.18 4.46 2.14
N GLN A 114 8.50 4.31 2.06
CA GLN A 114 9.39 4.51 3.20
C GLN A 114 9.28 5.93 3.77
N GLU A 115 9.35 6.96 2.92
CA GLU A 115 9.27 8.36 3.35
C GLU A 115 7.86 8.74 3.83
N GLY A 116 6.81 8.18 3.23
CA GLY A 116 5.45 8.41 3.70
C GLY A 116 5.19 7.74 5.04
N LEU A 117 5.66 6.51 5.26
CA LEU A 117 5.47 5.80 6.53
C LEU A 117 6.17 6.48 7.70
N LYS A 118 7.31 7.13 7.48
CA LYS A 118 7.98 7.94 8.52
C LYS A 118 7.14 9.11 9.04
N GLN A 119 6.13 9.55 8.28
CA GLN A 119 5.24 10.65 8.64
C GLN A 119 3.85 10.17 9.06
N SER A 120 3.59 8.86 8.99
CA SER A 120 2.26 8.30 9.29
C SER A 120 2.11 8.01 10.78
N ASN A 121 1.03 8.48 11.38
CA ASN A 121 0.63 8.08 12.73
C ASN A 121 -0.21 6.79 12.69
N ILE A 122 -0.97 6.57 11.61
CA ILE A 122 -1.78 5.36 11.44
C ILE A 122 -0.89 4.11 11.48
N ILE A 123 0.29 4.15 10.86
CA ILE A 123 1.16 2.97 10.77
C ILE A 123 1.64 2.48 12.14
N GLU A 124 1.81 3.38 13.11
CA GLU A 124 2.21 3.04 14.48
C GLU A 124 1.12 2.27 15.25
N SER A 125 -0.12 2.35 14.79
CA SER A 125 -1.28 1.71 15.41
C SER A 125 -1.61 0.32 14.87
N VAL A 126 -0.86 -0.16 13.87
CA VAL A 126 -1.14 -1.40 13.15
C VAL A 126 0.08 -2.31 13.13
N THR A 127 -0.16 -3.61 13.01
CA THR A 127 0.92 -4.61 12.85
C THR A 127 1.11 -5.02 11.40
N HIS A 128 0.14 -4.72 10.53
CA HIS A 128 0.14 -5.10 9.12
C HIS A 128 -0.26 -3.92 8.25
N PHE A 129 0.28 -3.87 7.04
CA PHE A 129 -0.23 -3.00 6.00
C PHE A 129 -0.18 -3.67 4.64
N GLY A 130 -1.10 -3.27 3.77
CA GLY A 130 -1.13 -3.67 2.38
C GLY A 130 -0.95 -2.44 1.51
N LYS A 131 -0.22 -2.58 0.41
CA LYS A 131 0.02 -1.49 -0.52
C LYS A 131 -0.68 -1.75 -1.85
N LEU A 132 -1.36 -0.73 -2.35
CA LEU A 132 -1.91 -0.68 -3.69
C LEU A 132 -1.50 0.63 -4.38
N THR A 133 -1.44 0.60 -5.72
CA THR A 133 -1.40 1.84 -6.49
C THR A 133 -2.77 2.49 -6.38
N GLY A 134 -2.87 3.73 -5.91
CA GLY A 134 -4.14 4.38 -5.63
C GLY A 134 -5.08 4.63 -6.83
N ARG A 135 -4.70 4.22 -8.04
CA ARG A 135 -5.56 4.24 -9.26
C ARG A 135 -6.21 2.89 -9.55
N ILE A 136 -5.84 1.85 -8.80
CA ILE A 136 -6.32 0.48 -8.96
C ILE A 136 -7.15 0.16 -7.73
N TYR A 137 -8.39 -0.26 -7.99
CA TYR A 137 -9.32 -0.71 -6.96
C TYR A 137 -9.36 -2.23 -6.93
N LEU A 138 -9.07 -2.81 -5.77
CA LEU A 138 -9.18 -4.23 -5.49
C LEU A 138 -10.53 -4.57 -4.88
N GLU A 139 -11.46 -5.06 -5.70
CA GLU A 139 -12.87 -5.26 -5.33
C GLU A 139 -13.07 -6.25 -4.18
N ASN A 140 -12.22 -7.28 -4.07
CA ASN A 140 -12.33 -8.35 -3.10
C ASN A 140 -11.31 -8.23 -1.95
N ILE A 141 -10.75 -7.05 -1.70
CA ILE A 141 -9.69 -6.88 -0.69
C ILE A 141 -10.15 -7.34 0.70
N THR A 142 -11.39 -7.05 1.10
CA THR A 142 -11.91 -7.48 2.42
C THR A 142 -11.96 -9.00 2.52
N GLN A 143 -12.43 -9.69 1.48
CA GLN A 143 -12.47 -11.15 1.46
C GLN A 143 -11.07 -11.77 1.54
N ILE A 144 -10.09 -11.20 0.83
CA ILE A 144 -8.70 -11.66 0.88
C ILE A 144 -8.14 -11.47 2.30
N LEU A 145 -8.33 -10.29 2.89
CA LEU A 145 -7.79 -9.98 4.21
C LEU A 145 -8.46 -10.80 5.34
N GLU A 146 -9.76 -11.09 5.22
CA GLU A 146 -10.51 -11.90 6.19
C GLU A 146 -10.09 -13.37 6.21
N THR A 147 -9.58 -13.87 5.09
CA THR A 147 -9.06 -15.24 4.97
C THR A 147 -7.55 -15.31 5.16
N CYS A 148 -6.91 -14.16 5.36
CA CYS A 148 -5.48 -14.07 5.55
C CYS A 148 -5.10 -14.58 6.95
N PRO A 149 -4.16 -15.54 7.06
CA PRO A 149 -3.57 -15.85 8.35
C PRO A 149 -2.84 -14.62 8.91
N ASP A 150 -2.69 -14.53 10.22
CA ASP A 150 -1.97 -13.45 10.93
C ASP A 150 -0.46 -13.74 11.04
N ASN A 151 0.01 -14.90 10.57
CA ASN A 151 1.40 -15.32 10.59
C ASN A 151 2.01 -15.38 9.18
N PHE A 152 2.40 -14.22 8.64
CA PHE A 152 3.12 -14.13 7.36
C PHE A 152 4.09 -12.95 7.34
N ASP A 153 5.15 -13.08 6.52
CA ASP A 153 6.13 -12.01 6.32
C ASP A 153 5.81 -11.15 5.07
N CYS A 154 5.52 -11.80 3.92
CA CYS A 154 4.89 -11.17 2.75
C CYS A 154 3.78 -12.07 2.20
N ILE A 155 2.70 -11.46 1.78
CA ILE A 155 1.84 -12.01 0.73
C ILE A 155 1.92 -11.08 -0.48
N CYS A 156 2.20 -11.69 -1.62
CA CYS A 156 2.60 -10.98 -2.82
C CYS A 156 1.86 -11.65 -4.01
N ASP A 157 0.94 -10.95 -4.71
CA ASP A 157 0.33 -11.48 -5.96
C ASP A 157 1.28 -11.26 -7.15
N TYR A 158 2.03 -12.30 -7.52
CA TYR A 158 2.87 -12.30 -8.71
C TYR A 158 2.08 -12.85 -9.91
N LYS A 159 1.77 -11.99 -10.87
CA LYS A 159 1.28 -12.42 -12.19
C LYS A 159 2.46 -12.59 -13.15
N ASP A 160 2.56 -13.77 -13.77
CA ASP A 160 3.36 -14.11 -14.96
C ASP A 160 4.39 -13.08 -15.44
N GLN A 161 5.50 -13.00 -14.72
CA GLN A 161 6.81 -12.69 -15.31
C GLN A 161 7.66 -13.96 -15.21
N GLY A 162 7.37 -14.97 -16.05
CA GLY A 162 8.31 -16.04 -16.42
C GLY A 162 8.98 -16.89 -15.33
N TYR A 163 8.64 -16.75 -14.04
CA TYR A 163 9.25 -17.50 -12.95
C TYR A 163 8.17 -18.24 -12.15
N ILE A 164 8.15 -19.57 -12.32
CA ILE A 164 7.29 -20.49 -11.56
C ILE A 164 7.93 -20.66 -10.18
N LEU A 165 7.37 -20.01 -9.15
CA LEU A 165 7.57 -20.42 -7.77
C LEU A 165 6.41 -21.36 -7.38
N LYS A 166 6.74 -22.62 -7.14
CA LYS A 166 5.77 -23.63 -6.67
C LYS A 166 5.31 -23.27 -5.26
N ASN A 167 3.99 -23.32 -5.04
CA ASN A 167 3.23 -23.10 -3.81
C ASN A 167 2.74 -21.67 -3.53
N THR A 168 1.81 -21.16 -4.36
CA THR A 168 0.96 -20.02 -3.98
C THR A 168 -0.52 -20.31 -4.18
N LEU A 169 -1.31 -19.89 -3.20
CA LEU A 169 -2.71 -20.30 -2.95
C LEU A 169 -3.78 -19.43 -3.64
N ALA A 170 -3.43 -18.47 -4.49
CA ALA A 170 -4.38 -17.51 -5.01
C ALA A 170 -4.54 -17.60 -6.54
N LYS A 171 -5.64 -18.22 -6.99
CA LYS A 171 -6.19 -17.96 -8.33
C LYS A 171 -7.06 -16.71 -8.25
N LYS A 172 -6.79 -15.77 -9.16
CA LYS A 172 -7.62 -14.63 -9.61
C LYS A 172 -7.16 -13.25 -9.09
N ARG A 173 -6.52 -12.55 -10.03
CA ARG A 173 -6.42 -11.11 -10.27
C ARG A 173 -6.44 -10.18 -9.04
N ASP A 174 -5.25 -9.71 -8.63
CA ASP A 174 -4.83 -8.28 -8.51
C ASP A 174 -3.72 -8.08 -7.47
N LEU A 175 -2.70 -7.31 -7.88
CA LEU A 175 -1.41 -7.16 -7.22
C LEU A 175 -1.57 -6.63 -5.79
N LEU A 176 -1.39 -7.50 -4.81
CA LEU A 176 -1.34 -7.21 -3.39
C LEU A 176 0.12 -7.33 -2.95
N LEU A 177 0.71 -6.25 -2.43
CA LEU A 177 2.02 -6.27 -1.79
C LEU A 177 1.82 -5.96 -0.30
N PHE A 178 1.96 -6.94 0.57
CA PHE A 178 2.16 -6.68 2.00
C PHE A 178 3.66 -6.55 2.25
N VAL A 179 4.10 -5.51 2.97
CA VAL A 179 5.50 -5.42 3.40
C VAL A 179 5.54 -5.48 4.92
N ILE A 180 6.10 -6.59 5.42
CA ILE A 180 6.81 -6.87 6.68
C ILE A 180 6.69 -5.87 7.87
N PRO A 181 6.33 -6.35 9.09
CA PRO A 181 6.45 -5.62 10.35
C PRO A 181 7.87 -5.06 10.64
N ASP A 182 8.93 -5.72 10.19
CA ASP A 182 10.34 -5.30 10.41
C ASP A 182 10.72 -3.99 9.70
N LEU A 183 9.91 -3.50 8.76
CA LEU A 183 10.12 -2.16 8.19
C LEU A 183 9.83 -1.05 9.21
N LEU A 184 8.99 -1.31 10.23
CA LEU A 184 8.74 -0.39 11.35
C LEU A 184 9.94 -0.27 12.29
N HIS A 185 10.75 -1.33 12.44
CA HIS A 185 12.03 -1.25 13.16
C HIS A 185 13.12 -0.52 12.35
N LEU A 186 13.07 -0.58 11.02
CA LEU A 186 14.00 0.13 10.13
C LEU A 186 13.71 1.64 10.01
N ALA A 187 12.50 2.09 10.37
CA ALA A 187 12.18 3.52 10.49
C ALA A 187 12.87 4.18 11.70
N GLY A 188 13.39 3.39 12.65
CA GLY A 188 13.97 3.86 13.90
C GLY A 188 15.49 3.82 14.03
N ASN A 189 16.26 3.20 13.14
CA ASN A 189 17.74 3.22 13.22
C ASN A 189 18.42 3.00 11.85
N SER A 190 19.26 3.97 11.46
CA SER A 190 20.39 3.88 10.51
C SER A 190 20.26 3.07 9.20
N ILE A 191 20.19 3.85 8.11
CA ILE A 191 20.55 3.64 6.70
C ILE A 191 21.48 2.45 6.33
N VAL A 192 21.06 1.71 5.28
CA VAL A 192 21.80 0.94 4.23
C VAL A 192 22.55 -0.34 4.61
N SER A 193 22.02 -1.46 4.10
CA SER A 193 22.67 -2.62 3.43
C SER A 193 21.60 -3.73 3.42
N THR A 194 21.25 -4.51 2.41
CA THR A 194 21.90 -4.99 1.19
C THR A 194 20.77 -5.53 0.32
N LEU A 195 20.59 -5.09 -0.92
CA LEU A 195 19.83 -5.83 -1.92
C LEU A 195 20.69 -5.90 -3.18
N SER A 196 21.68 -6.80 -3.12
CA SER A 196 22.40 -7.29 -4.29
C SER A 196 21.44 -8.20 -5.06
N LEU A 197 20.72 -7.63 -6.03
CA LEU A 197 20.09 -8.43 -7.07
C LEU A 197 21.17 -8.77 -8.09
N TYR A 198 21.60 -10.02 -8.10
CA TYR A 198 22.32 -10.59 -9.24
C TYR A 198 21.39 -10.57 -10.45
N THR A 199 21.91 -9.95 -11.52
CA THR A 199 21.50 -9.88 -12.95
C THR A 199 20.13 -10.40 -13.34
#